data_AF-A0A3M9ZRE0-F1
#
_entry.id   AF-A0A3M9ZRE0-F1
#
_cell.length_a   1.000
_cell.length_b   1.000
_cell.length_c   1.000
_cell.angle_alpha   90.00
_cell.angle_beta   90.00
_cell.angle_gamma   90.00
#
_symmetry.space_group_name_H-M   'P 1'
#
loop_
_entity.id
_entity.type
_entity.pdbx_description
1 polymer ?
#
loop_
_entity_poly.entity_id
_entity_poly.type
_entity_poly.pdbx_seq_one_letter_code
_entity_poly.pdbx_strand_id
1 'polypeptide(L)'
;MARPRTRGGRAAQALGRLHGEAARETKEHAAAIRANPEACLTFPVVNRTNGAAETICYIQGYLAGRLASAGKKPTKGQMEAIRDDVLHDEAVIDVIVGMQAPSVPNPDGPVPCDY
;
A
#
# COMPACT_ATOMS: atom_id res chain seq x y z
N MET A 1 -0.41 4.78 48.44
CA MET A 1 -1.11 3.92 47.48
C MET A 1 -0.40 4.01 46.13
N ALA A 2 0.37 2.99 45.74
CA ALA A 2 1.06 2.96 44.45
C ALA A 2 0.10 2.45 43.37
N ARG A 3 -0.18 3.27 42.36
CA ARG A 3 -0.91 2.84 41.15
C ARG A 3 0.02 1.95 40.32
N PRO A 4 -0.38 0.72 39.93
CA PRO A 4 0.44 -0.10 39.06
C PRO A 4 0.46 0.52 37.66
N ARG A 5 1.63 1.03 37.25
CA ARG A 5 1.91 1.50 35.90
C ARG A 5 2.30 0.32 35.00
N THR A 6 1.84 0.41 33.75
CA THR A 6 2.42 -0.18 32.53
C THR A 6 2.39 -1.70 32.34
N ARG A 7 1.21 -2.22 31.99
CA ARG A 7 1.11 -3.41 31.11
C ARG A 7 0.69 -3.05 29.68
N GLY A 8 -0.06 -1.95 29.49
CA GLY A 8 -0.56 -1.50 28.18
C GLY A 8 0.51 -0.93 27.24
N GLY A 9 1.53 -0.25 27.76
CA GLY A 9 2.54 0.45 26.93
C GLY A 9 3.46 -0.49 26.13
N ARG A 10 3.83 -1.64 26.71
CA ARG A 10 4.67 -2.64 26.02
C ARG A 10 3.90 -3.42 24.96
N ALA A 11 2.64 -3.77 25.22
CA ALA A 11 1.78 -4.41 24.23
C ALA A 11 1.50 -3.47 23.05
N ALA A 12 1.17 -2.20 23.32
CA ALA A 12 0.96 -1.20 22.28
C ALA A 12 2.24 -0.92 21.45
N GLN A 13 3.42 -0.84 22.08
CA GLN A 13 4.69 -0.71 21.35
C GLN A 13 5.03 -1.97 20.52
N ALA A 14 4.78 -3.17 21.06
CA ALA A 14 5.02 -4.41 20.33
C ALA A 14 4.06 -4.55 19.13
N LEU A 15 2.78 -4.19 19.31
CA LEU A 15 1.80 -4.09 18.22
C LEU A 15 2.23 -3.06 17.17
N GLY A 16 2.71 -1.89 17.58
CA GLY A 16 3.24 -0.86 16.67
C GLY A 16 4.46 -1.34 15.87
N ARG A 17 5.42 -2.03 16.52
CA ARG A 17 6.61 -2.58 15.85
C ARG A 17 6.26 -3.68 14.86
N LEU A 18 5.40 -4.61 15.25
CA LEU A 18 5.01 -5.76 14.43
C LEU A 18 4.15 -5.36 13.22
N HIS A 19 3.27 -4.38 13.37
CA HIS A 19 2.53 -3.82 12.24
C HIS A 19 3.46 -2.99 11.33
N GLY A 20 4.45 -2.32 11.92
CA GLY A 20 5.50 -1.60 11.17
C GLY A 20 6.38 -2.52 10.33
N GLU A 21 6.65 -3.75 10.76
CA GLU A 21 7.39 -4.73 9.95
C GLU A 21 6.64 -5.13 8.67
N ALA A 22 5.35 -5.46 8.78
CA ALA A 22 4.54 -5.82 7.61
C ALA A 22 4.35 -4.64 6.63
N ALA A 23 4.19 -3.42 7.15
CA ALA A 23 4.18 -2.21 6.35
C ALA A 23 5.51 -2.01 5.63
N ARG A 24 6.63 -2.07 6.35
CA ARG A 24 7.99 -1.93 5.80
C ARG A 24 8.26 -2.94 4.69
N GLU A 25 7.98 -4.22 4.92
CA GLU A 25 8.18 -5.27 3.92
C GLU A 25 7.31 -5.08 2.68
N THR A 26 6.11 -4.50 2.84
CA THR A 26 5.23 -4.18 1.70
C THR A 26 5.80 -3.03 0.87
N LYS A 27 6.35 -2.00 1.53
CA LYS A 27 7.04 -0.87 0.88
C LYS A 27 8.32 -1.33 0.18
N GLU A 28 9.13 -2.16 0.84
CA GLU A 28 10.33 -2.77 0.26
C GLU A 28 10.00 -3.64 -0.96
N HIS A 29 8.91 -4.40 -0.90
CA HIS A 29 8.41 -5.17 -2.04
C HIS A 29 7.99 -4.27 -3.20
N ALA A 30 7.22 -3.21 -2.94
CA ALA A 30 6.85 -2.24 -3.95
C ALA A 30 8.08 -1.59 -4.61
N ALA A 31 9.08 -1.20 -3.82
CA ALA A 31 10.34 -0.66 -4.33
C ALA A 31 11.09 -1.66 -5.22
N ALA A 32 11.10 -2.95 -4.86
CA ALA A 32 11.76 -4.00 -5.63
C ALA A 32 11.09 -4.23 -7.00
N ILE A 33 9.76 -4.12 -7.08
CA ILE A 33 9.02 -4.35 -8.33
C ILE A 33 8.79 -3.07 -9.14
N ARG A 34 9.05 -1.88 -8.59
CA ARG A 34 8.73 -0.57 -9.18
C ARG A 34 9.12 -0.44 -10.64
N ALA A 35 10.33 -0.86 -11.00
CA ALA A 35 10.84 -0.68 -12.36
C ALA A 35 10.16 -1.62 -13.38
N ASN A 36 9.69 -2.78 -12.94
CA ASN A 36 9.01 -3.74 -13.80
C ASN A 36 8.04 -4.62 -12.99
N PRO A 37 6.84 -4.11 -12.66
CA PRO A 37 5.86 -4.86 -11.87
C PRO A 37 5.44 -6.16 -12.54
N GLU A 38 5.34 -6.18 -13.87
CA GLU A 38 4.92 -7.34 -14.67
C GLU A 38 5.94 -8.48 -14.66
N ALA A 39 7.20 -8.23 -14.33
CA ALA A 39 8.19 -9.30 -14.13
C ALA A 39 8.06 -10.03 -12.78
N CYS A 40 7.28 -9.48 -11.84
CA CYS A 40 7.02 -10.14 -10.58
C CYS A 40 5.95 -11.21 -10.77
N LEU A 41 6.30 -12.49 -10.55
CA LEU A 41 5.41 -13.65 -10.77
C LEU A 41 4.10 -13.60 -9.96
N THR A 42 4.08 -12.86 -8.84
CA THR A 42 2.90 -12.71 -8.00
C THR A 42 2.08 -11.48 -8.35
N PHE A 43 2.63 -10.57 -9.16
CA PHE A 43 1.92 -9.39 -9.62
C PHE A 43 0.85 -9.83 -10.64
N PRO A 44 -0.39 -9.35 -10.49
CA PRO A 44 -1.47 -9.78 -11.37
C PRO A 44 -1.24 -9.29 -12.80
N VAL A 45 -1.83 -10.01 -13.76
CA VAL A 45 -2.02 -9.46 -15.11
C VAL A 45 -3.04 -8.34 -14.99
N VAL A 46 -2.57 -7.10 -15.10
CA VAL A 46 -3.40 -5.91 -14.85
C VAL A 46 -4.08 -5.44 -16.13
N ASN A 47 -5.40 -5.25 -16.08
CA ASN A 47 -6.09 -4.49 -17.12
C ASN A 47 -5.74 -3.01 -16.94
N ARG A 48 -4.97 -2.44 -17.88
CA ARG A 48 -4.48 -1.05 -17.81
C ARG A 48 -5.59 0.00 -17.60
N THR A 49 -6.82 -0.24 -18.07
CA THR A 49 -7.98 0.63 -17.83
C THR A 49 -8.35 0.72 -16.34
N ASN A 50 -8.13 -0.35 -15.58
CA ASN A 50 -8.35 -0.41 -14.13
C ASN A 50 -7.02 -0.47 -13.35
N GLY A 51 -5.91 -0.09 -13.98
CA GLY A 51 -4.59 -0.49 -13.50
C GLY A 51 -4.22 0.04 -12.13
N ALA A 52 -4.66 1.24 -11.78
CA ALA A 52 -4.51 1.77 -10.43
C ALA A 52 -5.28 0.95 -9.39
N ALA A 53 -6.56 0.64 -9.65
CA ALA A 53 -7.41 -0.10 -8.72
C ALA A 53 -6.89 -1.52 -8.49
N GLU A 54 -6.51 -2.22 -9.56
CA GLU A 54 -5.96 -3.57 -9.48
C GLU A 54 -4.62 -3.60 -8.74
N THR A 55 -3.76 -2.59 -8.96
CA THR A 55 -2.48 -2.45 -8.25
C THR A 55 -2.69 -2.16 -6.76
N ILE A 56 -3.65 -1.30 -6.40
CA ILE A 56 -4.01 -1.03 -5.00
C ILE A 56 -4.48 -2.31 -4.32
N CYS A 57 -5.35 -3.09 -4.97
CA CYS A 57 -5.83 -4.38 -4.46
C CYS A 57 -4.68 -5.36 -4.23
N TYR A 58 -3.73 -5.43 -5.18
CA TYR A 58 -2.54 -6.26 -5.04
C TYR A 58 -1.70 -5.88 -3.82
N ILE A 59 -1.34 -4.60 -3.66
CA ILE A 59 -0.54 -4.12 -2.53
C ILE A 59 -1.25 -4.37 -1.20
N GLN A 60 -2.56 -4.14 -1.13
CA GLN A 60 -3.36 -4.41 0.07
C GLN A 60 -3.44 -5.91 0.39
N GLY A 61 -3.56 -6.76 -0.64
CA GLY A 61 -3.53 -8.21 -0.50
C GLY A 61 -2.17 -8.71 0.00
N TYR A 62 -1.07 -8.18 -0.54
CA TYR A 62 0.28 -8.48 -0.07
C TYR A 62 0.46 -8.12 1.41
N LEU A 63 0.09 -6.89 1.79
CA LEU A 63 0.11 -6.42 3.18
C LEU A 63 -0.70 -7.34 4.10
N ALA A 64 -1.92 -7.68 3.71
CA ALA A 64 -2.78 -8.58 4.47
C ALA A 64 -2.15 -9.98 4.62
N GLY A 65 -1.51 -10.49 3.55
CA GLY A 65 -0.76 -11.74 3.56
C GLY A 65 0.44 -11.73 4.51
N ARG A 66 1.20 -10.62 4.55
CA ARG A 66 2.31 -10.43 5.50
C ARG A 66 1.83 -10.40 6.94
N LEU A 67 0.78 -9.62 7.22
CA LEU A 67 0.15 -9.56 8.54
C LEU A 67 -0.36 -10.94 8.99
N ALA A 68 -1.04 -11.68 8.11
CA ALA A 68 -1.55 -13.02 8.39
C ALA A 68 -0.42 -14.02 8.65
N SER A 69 0.65 -14.00 7.83
CA SER A 69 1.82 -14.88 7.98
C SER A 69 2.56 -14.63 9.30
N ALA A 70 2.57 -13.40 9.79
CA ALA A 70 3.12 -13.03 11.09
C ALA A 70 2.13 -13.28 12.26
N GLY A 71 0.98 -13.90 12.00
CA GLY A 71 -0.06 -14.20 12.99
C GLY A 71 -0.75 -12.96 13.56
N LYS A 72 -0.76 -11.84 12.82
CA LYS A 72 -1.32 -10.56 13.28
C LYS A 72 -2.77 -10.43 12.87
N LYS A 73 -3.56 -9.84 13.78
CA LYS A 73 -4.98 -9.51 13.59
C LYS A 73 -5.20 -8.07 14.05
N PRO A 74 -4.81 -7.07 13.24
CA PRO A 74 -5.02 -5.67 13.60
C PRO A 74 -6.51 -5.38 13.76
N THR A 75 -6.85 -4.45 14.65
CA THR A 75 -8.20 -3.88 14.71
C THR A 75 -8.48 -3.08 13.44
N LYS A 76 -9.75 -2.73 13.18
CA LYS A 76 -10.14 -1.93 12.02
C LYS A 76 -9.34 -0.63 11.91
N GLY A 77 -9.28 0.16 12.99
CA GLY A 77 -8.53 1.42 12.99
C GLY A 77 -7.02 1.24 12.84
N GLN A 78 -6.46 0.13 13.34
CA GLN A 78 -5.05 -0.21 13.09
C GLN A 78 -4.83 -0.54 11.62
N MET A 79 -5.70 -1.34 11.01
CA MET A 79 -5.61 -1.69 9.60
C MET A 79 -5.75 -0.46 8.70
N GLU A 80 -6.65 0.47 9.04
CA GLU A 80 -6.79 1.75 8.33
C GLU A 80 -5.50 2.56 8.38
N ALA A 81 -4.90 2.73 9.56
CA ALA A 81 -3.64 3.45 9.71
C ALA A 81 -2.47 2.79 8.96
N ILE A 82 -2.37 1.45 8.98
CA ILE A 82 -1.31 0.73 8.26
C ILE A 82 -1.50 0.84 6.74
N ARG A 83 -2.74 0.73 6.26
CA ARG A 83 -3.05 0.89 4.82
C ARG A 83 -2.72 2.30 4.36
N ASP A 84 -3.08 3.30 5.16
CA ASP A 84 -2.78 4.70 4.87
C ASP A 84 -1.27 4.94 4.77
N ASP A 85 -0.49 4.45 5.73
CA ASP A 85 0.98 4.53 5.73
C ASP A 85 1.62 3.84 4.50
N VAL A 86 1.08 2.69 4.07
CA VAL A 86 1.61 1.96 2.91
C VAL A 86 1.22 2.63 1.60
N LEU A 87 -0.01 3.09 1.45
CA LEU A 87 -0.49 3.68 0.18
C LEU A 87 0.08 5.08 -0.08
N HIS A 88 0.59 5.77 0.93
CA HIS A 88 1.29 7.05 0.79
C HIS A 88 2.81 6.89 0.65
N ASP A 89 3.33 5.66 0.55
CA ASP A 89 4.74 5.42 0.25
C ASP A 89 5.04 5.73 -1.22
N GLU A 90 6.16 6.42 -1.48
CA GLU A 90 6.56 6.86 -2.82
C GLU A 90 6.68 5.69 -3.80
N ALA A 91 7.30 4.58 -3.39
CA ALA A 91 7.47 3.43 -4.27
C ALA A 91 6.13 2.75 -4.59
N VAL A 92 5.20 2.75 -3.64
CA VAL A 92 3.83 2.23 -3.86
C VAL A 92 3.08 3.12 -4.84
N ILE A 93 3.17 4.45 -4.68
CA ILE A 93 2.57 5.42 -5.60
C ILE A 93 3.15 5.25 -7.01
N ASP A 94 4.46 5.11 -7.14
CA ASP A 94 5.14 4.91 -8.43
C ASP A 94 4.61 3.66 -9.17
N VAL A 95 4.43 2.54 -8.45
CA VAL A 95 3.85 1.32 -9.05
C VAL A 95 2.40 1.57 -9.48
N ILE A 96 1.58 2.22 -8.63
CA ILE A 96 0.18 2.51 -8.93
C ILE A 96 0.06 3.40 -10.18
N VAL A 97 0.84 4.47 -10.26
CA VAL A 97 0.86 5.41 -11.39
C VAL A 97 1.40 4.73 -12.65
N GLY A 98 2.50 3.97 -12.52
CA GLY A 98 3.10 3.25 -13.66
C GLY A 98 2.19 2.18 -14.27
N MET A 99 1.20 1.69 -13.52
CA MET A 99 0.21 0.74 -14.01
C MET A 99 -1.06 1.38 -14.59
N GLN A 100 -1.25 2.69 -14.42
CA GLN A 100 -2.33 3.40 -15.11
C GLN A 100 -2.11 3.35 -16.62
N ALA A 101 -3.19 3.25 -17.39
CA ALA A 101 -3.09 3.51 -18.82
C ALA A 101 -2.50 4.92 -19.02
N PRO A 102 -1.57 5.11 -19.98
CA PRO A 102 -1.26 6.47 -20.41
C PRO A 102 -2.59 7.12 -20.77
N SER A 103 -2.81 8.34 -20.26
CA SER A 103 -4.07 9.07 -20.43
C SER A 103 -4.56 8.89 -21.86
N VAL A 104 -5.78 8.36 -22.02
CA VAL A 104 -6.46 8.38 -23.32
C VAL A 104 -6.34 9.84 -23.80
N PRO A 105 -5.82 10.10 -25.01
CA PRO A 105 -5.80 11.45 -25.54
C PRO A 105 -7.22 11.98 -25.39
N ASN A 106 -7.38 13.12 -24.71
CA ASN A 106 -8.67 13.75 -24.63
C ASN A 106 -9.15 13.95 -26.08
N PRO A 107 -10.24 13.31 -26.53
CA PRO A 107 -10.75 13.57 -27.88
C PRO A 107 -11.14 15.05 -28.04
N ASP A 108 -11.35 15.74 -26.91
CA ASP A 108 -11.60 17.17 -26.79
C ASP A 108 -10.36 17.89 -26.22
N GLY A 109 -9.20 17.78 -26.90
CA GLY A 109 -8.00 18.58 -26.58
C GLY A 109 -8.35 20.03 -26.24
N PRO A 110 -7.57 20.72 -25.38
CA PRO A 110 -7.98 21.97 -24.76
C PRO A 110 -8.56 22.93 -25.80
N VAL A 111 -9.83 23.31 -25.63
CA VAL A 111 -10.38 24.45 -26.37
C VAL A 111 -9.44 25.62 -26.06
N PRO A 112 -8.78 26.22 -27.05
CA PRO A 112 -7.92 27.37 -26.79
C PRO A 112 -8.79 28.44 -26.13
N CYS A 113 -8.46 28.81 -24.90
CA CYS A 113 -8.99 30.03 -24.30
C CYS A 113 -8.26 31.19 -24.97
N ASP A 114 -8.69 31.57 -26.18
CA ASP A 114 -8.33 32.87 -26.74
C ASP A 114 -9.08 33.94 -25.93
N TYR A 115 -8.32 34.71 -25.14
CA TYR A 115 -8.70 36.02 -24.60
C TYR A 115 -7.81 37.08 -25.21
#